data_AF-A0A924GNC7-F1
#
_entry.id   AF-A0A924GNC7-F1
#
_cell.length_a   1.000
_cell.length_b   1.000
_cell.length_c   1.000
_cell.angle_alpha   90.00
_cell.angle_beta   90.00
_cell.angle_gamma   90.00
#
_symmetry.space_group_name_H-M   'P 1'
#
loop_
_entity.id
_entity.type
_entity.pdbx_description
1 polymer ?
#
loop_
_entity_poly.entity_id
_entity_poly.type
_entity_poly.pdbx_seq_one_letter_code
_entity_poly.pdbx_strand_id
1 'polypeptide(L)'
;VWMAFNHRKDLQATAASAKALRLLACLVVVPLLFFMLLSAKKVIGLHWVLSFYPFGFAFLAFALPADKLKRTALGLAVFAGLHVLVVGGLYLTSLETWRSVKLYPQIIRSYKTAEIIRQVSRPGVVLMADAYTPASIYGFERRQYMPVFGVGRFHARQDDMLVDFSLYQGKTIRIIHGAPPSLEEFKPFFEKTEVLSFMQNGVPFYAVEGTGFNYQAYRKDVLGTIFRRFYNIPAALPMTGCPFCERYCGQVRCP
;
A
#
# COMPACT_ATOMS: atom_id res chain seq x y z
N VAL A 1 -22.90 2.26 12.92
CA VAL A 1 -22.73 2.67 14.35
C VAL A 1 -24.03 3.20 14.96
N TRP A 2 -24.64 4.26 14.43
CA TRP A 2 -25.90 4.82 14.96
C TRP A 2 -27.03 3.78 15.10
N MET A 3 -27.31 3.00 14.06
CA MET A 3 -28.31 1.91 14.12
C MET A 3 -27.97 0.87 15.18
N ALA A 4 -26.70 0.51 15.32
CA ALA A 4 -26.25 -0.47 16.31
C ALA A 4 -26.43 0.02 17.75
N PHE A 5 -26.23 1.32 17.99
CA PHE A 5 -26.42 1.91 19.31
C PHE A 5 -27.90 1.98 19.72
N ASN A 6 -28.78 2.37 18.78
CA ASN A 6 -30.21 2.48 19.01
C ASN A 6 -30.89 1.12 19.19
N HIS A 7 -30.42 0.10 18.46
CA HIS A 7 -30.94 -1.27 18.50
C HIS A 7 -30.05 -2.22 19.31
N ARG A 8 -29.31 -1.70 20.30
CA ARG A 8 -28.36 -2.50 21.10
C ARG A 8 -29.00 -3.67 21.84
N LYS A 9 -30.27 -3.52 22.28
CA LYS A 9 -31.02 -4.61 22.94
C LYS A 9 -31.33 -5.74 21.95
N ASP A 10 -31.74 -5.40 20.74
CA ASP A 10 -32.01 -6.36 19.66
C ASP A 10 -30.74 -7.10 19.25
N LEU A 11 -29.61 -6.40 19.20
CA LEU A 11 -28.29 -7.00 18.96
C LEU A 11 -27.88 -7.98 20.06
N GLN A 12 -28.09 -7.62 21.34
CA GLN A 12 -27.79 -8.51 22.47
C GLN A 12 -28.69 -9.76 22.44
N ALA A 13 -29.98 -9.60 22.18
CA ALA A 13 -30.92 -10.71 22.06
C ALA A 13 -30.55 -11.64 20.88
N THR A 14 -30.19 -11.06 19.74
CA THR A 14 -29.78 -11.79 18.53
C THR A 14 -28.46 -12.54 18.74
N ALA A 15 -27.49 -11.95 19.43
CA ALA A 15 -26.30 -12.68 19.83
C ALA A 15 -26.66 -13.85 20.75
N ALA A 16 -27.60 -13.69 21.69
CA ALA A 16 -27.96 -14.76 22.61
C ALA A 16 -28.75 -15.91 21.95
N SER A 17 -29.42 -15.69 20.82
CA SER A 17 -30.41 -16.64 20.26
C SER A 17 -29.82 -17.87 19.58
N ALA A 18 -28.62 -17.78 18.99
CA ALA A 18 -27.99 -18.92 18.31
C ALA A 18 -26.45 -18.88 18.38
N LYS A 19 -25.83 -20.07 18.40
CA LYS A 19 -24.36 -20.21 18.43
C LYS A 19 -23.68 -19.50 17.24
N ALA A 20 -24.26 -19.59 16.04
CA ALA A 20 -23.73 -18.92 14.85
C ALA A 20 -23.73 -17.38 14.99
N LEU A 21 -24.76 -16.81 15.61
CA LEU A 21 -24.89 -15.36 15.83
C LEU A 21 -23.95 -14.86 16.94
N ARG A 22 -23.67 -15.70 17.96
CA ARG A 22 -22.59 -15.44 18.94
C ARG A 22 -21.23 -15.36 18.25
N LEU A 23 -20.94 -16.30 17.35
CA LEU A 23 -19.68 -16.29 16.59
C LEU A 23 -19.54 -15.03 15.74
N LEU A 24 -20.62 -14.62 15.03
CA LEU A 24 -20.62 -13.35 14.29
C LEU A 24 -20.38 -12.14 15.19
N ALA A 25 -21.01 -12.08 16.37
CA ALA A 25 -20.75 -11.02 17.33
C ALA A 25 -19.29 -11.02 17.81
N CYS A 26 -18.70 -12.19 18.09
CA CYS A 26 -17.29 -12.31 18.45
C CYS A 26 -16.36 -11.81 17.34
N LEU A 27 -16.63 -12.18 16.08
CA LEU A 27 -15.85 -11.76 14.90
C LEU A 27 -15.89 -10.24 14.66
N VAL A 28 -16.84 -9.52 15.25
CA VAL A 28 -16.95 -8.06 15.13
C VAL A 28 -16.40 -7.38 16.37
N VAL A 29 -16.86 -7.78 17.56
CA VAL A 29 -16.55 -7.09 18.82
C VAL A 29 -15.11 -7.30 19.25
N VAL A 30 -14.59 -8.53 19.17
CA VAL A 30 -13.22 -8.83 19.65
C VAL A 30 -12.18 -8.05 18.84
N PRO A 31 -12.21 -8.05 17.49
CA PRO A 31 -11.26 -7.25 16.70
C PRO A 31 -11.41 -5.75 16.94
N LEU A 32 -12.64 -5.23 17.06
CA LEU A 32 -12.86 -3.81 17.34
C LEU A 32 -12.28 -3.39 18.69
N LEU A 33 -12.49 -4.19 19.75
CA LEU A 33 -11.90 -3.93 21.06
C LEU A 33 -10.37 -4.01 21.00
N PHE A 34 -9.83 -5.02 20.32
CA PHE A 34 -8.39 -5.16 20.14
C PHE A 34 -7.78 -3.95 19.41
N PHE A 35 -8.37 -3.49 18.29
CA PHE A 35 -7.90 -2.31 17.58
C PHE A 35 -8.10 -1.02 18.38
N MET A 36 -9.18 -0.91 19.15
CA MET A 36 -9.38 0.22 20.07
C MET A 36 -8.24 0.28 21.09
N LEU A 37 -7.89 -0.84 21.72
CA LEU A 37 -6.77 -0.90 22.66
C LEU A 37 -5.42 -0.59 21.97
N LEU A 38 -5.17 -1.16 20.79
CA LEU A 38 -3.95 -0.87 20.03
C LEU A 38 -3.87 0.59 19.56
N SER A 39 -5.01 1.23 19.30
CA SER A 39 -5.06 2.62 18.83
C SER A 39 -4.45 3.62 19.83
N ALA A 40 -4.40 3.28 21.11
CA ALA A 40 -3.73 4.07 22.13
C ALA A 40 -2.19 4.09 21.97
N LYS A 41 -1.60 3.09 21.30
CA LYS A 41 -0.15 2.93 21.13
C LYS A 41 0.31 3.11 19.69
N LYS A 42 -0.54 2.83 18.70
CA LYS A 42 -0.19 2.82 17.28
C LYS A 42 -1.30 3.42 16.45
N VAL A 43 -0.91 4.16 15.40
CA VAL A 43 -1.84 4.59 14.36
C VAL A 43 -2.25 3.36 13.56
N ILE A 44 -3.49 2.91 13.74
CA ILE A 44 -4.05 1.78 13.02
C ILE A 44 -4.78 2.30 11.79
N GLY A 45 -4.38 1.83 10.61
CA GLY A 45 -5.08 2.15 9.37
C GLY A 45 -6.51 1.61 9.41
N LEU A 46 -7.48 2.43 9.00
CA LEU A 46 -8.89 2.03 9.00
C LEU A 46 -9.15 0.77 8.15
N HIS A 47 -8.33 0.51 7.14
CA HIS A 47 -8.42 -0.68 6.29
C HIS A 47 -8.31 -2.00 7.07
N TRP A 48 -7.62 -2.04 8.21
CA TRP A 48 -7.60 -3.23 9.07
C TRP A 48 -8.98 -3.53 9.65
N VAL A 49 -9.75 -2.50 9.96
CA VAL A 49 -11.11 -2.63 10.48
C VAL A 49 -12.09 -3.02 9.37
N LEU A 50 -11.83 -2.60 8.12
CA LEU A 50 -12.67 -2.92 6.96
C LEU A 50 -12.81 -4.44 6.74
N SER A 51 -11.79 -5.24 7.07
CA SER A 51 -11.86 -6.71 6.97
C SER A 51 -12.97 -7.33 7.83
N PHE A 52 -13.46 -6.62 8.84
CA PHE A 52 -14.52 -7.08 9.75
C PHE A 52 -15.91 -6.54 9.40
N TYR A 53 -16.00 -5.64 8.41
CA TYR A 53 -17.27 -5.04 7.99
C TYR A 53 -18.29 -6.07 7.48
N PRO A 54 -17.91 -7.09 6.68
CA PRO A 54 -18.88 -8.09 6.22
C PRO A 54 -19.60 -8.80 7.38
N PHE A 55 -18.87 -9.16 8.44
CA PHE A 55 -19.45 -9.79 9.63
C PHE A 55 -20.34 -8.82 10.41
N GLY A 56 -19.94 -7.54 10.49
CA GLY A 56 -20.73 -6.48 11.10
C GLY A 56 -22.05 -6.25 10.38
N PHE A 57 -22.03 -6.21 9.05
CA PHE A 57 -23.24 -6.07 8.24
C PHE A 57 -24.13 -7.31 8.34
N ALA A 58 -23.56 -8.52 8.30
CA ALA A 58 -24.32 -9.75 8.52
C ALA A 58 -25.00 -9.75 9.90
N PHE A 59 -24.27 -9.38 10.96
CA PHE A 59 -24.83 -9.32 12.30
C PHE A 59 -25.98 -8.30 12.42
N LEU A 60 -25.82 -7.12 11.81
CA LEU A 60 -26.90 -6.12 11.74
C LEU A 60 -28.10 -6.60 10.92
N ALA A 61 -27.87 -7.35 9.84
CA ALA A 61 -28.94 -7.89 9.00
C ALA A 61 -29.84 -8.87 9.77
N PHE A 62 -29.28 -9.67 10.67
CA PHE A 62 -30.06 -10.58 11.52
C PHE A 62 -30.70 -9.90 12.73
N ALA A 63 -30.09 -8.82 13.24
CA ALA A 63 -30.55 -8.18 14.47
C ALA A 63 -31.61 -7.10 14.24
N LEU A 64 -31.58 -6.41 13.10
CA LEU A 64 -32.47 -5.28 12.85
C LEU A 64 -33.84 -5.73 12.33
N PRO A 65 -34.94 -5.08 12.78
CA PRO A 65 -36.25 -5.27 12.20
C PRO A 65 -36.29 -4.99 10.69
N ALA A 66 -37.19 -5.67 9.96
CA ALA A 66 -37.27 -5.56 8.50
C ALA A 66 -37.54 -4.14 7.99
N ASP A 67 -38.33 -3.32 8.72
CA ASP A 67 -38.57 -1.91 8.37
C ASP A 67 -37.27 -1.07 8.46
N LYS A 68 -36.42 -1.38 9.44
CA LYS A 68 -35.13 -0.72 9.63
C LYS A 68 -34.15 -1.10 8.53
N LEU A 69 -34.13 -2.37 8.12
CA LEU A 69 -33.32 -2.82 6.99
C LEU A 69 -33.73 -2.12 5.69
N LYS A 70 -35.04 -1.98 5.42
CA LYS A 70 -35.54 -1.21 4.26
C LYS A 70 -35.07 0.25 4.28
N ARG A 71 -35.13 0.91 5.45
CA ARG A 71 -34.62 2.28 5.61
C ARG A 71 -33.10 2.37 5.38
N THR A 72 -32.33 1.39 5.86
CA THR A 72 -30.88 1.32 5.62
C THR A 72 -30.57 1.10 4.14
N ALA A 73 -31.31 0.22 3.47
CA ALA A 73 -31.17 -0.02 2.03
C ALA A 73 -31.47 1.25 1.22
N LEU A 74 -32.52 1.99 1.58
CA LEU A 74 -32.82 3.29 0.96
C LEU A 74 -31.69 4.30 1.18
N GLY A 75 -31.17 4.40 2.41
CA GLY A 75 -30.05 5.28 2.71
C GLY A 75 -28.79 4.93 1.91
N LEU A 76 -28.47 3.64 1.77
CA LEU A 76 -27.37 3.16 0.93
C LEU A 76 -27.62 3.46 -0.55
N ALA A 77 -28.86 3.30 -1.04
CA ALA A 77 -29.22 3.63 -2.42
C ALA A 77 -29.05 5.13 -2.72
N VAL A 78 -29.49 6.00 -1.80
CA VAL A 78 -29.28 7.46 -1.91
C VAL A 78 -27.79 7.78 -1.89
N PHE A 79 -27.04 7.22 -0.93
CA PHE A 79 -25.59 7.43 -0.83
C PHE A 79 -24.86 6.97 -2.10
N ALA A 80 -25.18 5.79 -2.61
CA ALA A 80 -24.64 5.26 -3.85
C ALA A 80 -25.01 6.14 -5.05
N GLY A 81 -26.27 6.60 -5.14
CA GLY A 81 -26.71 7.55 -6.15
C GLY A 81 -25.93 8.85 -6.13
N LEU A 82 -25.69 9.43 -4.94
CA LEU A 82 -24.83 10.61 -4.78
C LEU A 82 -23.39 10.34 -5.23
N HIS A 83 -22.84 9.16 -4.94
CA HIS A 83 -21.50 8.77 -5.42
C HIS A 83 -21.45 8.67 -6.94
N VAL A 84 -22.48 8.08 -7.56
CA VAL A 84 -22.60 8.01 -9.03
C VAL A 84 -22.68 9.42 -9.62
N LEU A 85 -23.44 10.34 -9.01
CA LEU A 85 -23.48 11.73 -9.44
C LEU A 85 -22.12 12.43 -9.32
N VAL A 86 -21.37 12.19 -8.24
CA VAL A 86 -20.00 12.70 -8.10
C VAL A 86 -19.10 12.14 -9.19
N VAL A 87 -19.09 10.82 -9.42
CA VAL A 87 -18.29 10.18 -10.47
C VAL A 87 -18.69 10.69 -11.86
N GLY A 88 -19.99 10.84 -12.12
CA GLY A 88 -20.52 11.43 -13.35
C GLY A 88 -20.04 12.87 -13.53
N GLY A 89 -20.07 13.69 -12.47
CA GLY A 89 -19.54 15.05 -12.48
C GLY A 89 -18.03 15.08 -12.76
N LEU A 90 -17.25 14.17 -12.15
CA LEU A 90 -15.81 14.03 -12.43
C LEU A 90 -15.55 13.66 -13.90
N TYR A 91 -16.41 12.84 -14.51
CA TYR A 91 -16.29 12.46 -15.93
C TYR A 91 -16.49 13.65 -16.89
N LEU A 92 -17.18 14.71 -16.43
CA LEU A 92 -17.35 15.95 -17.19
C LEU A 92 -16.14 16.90 -17.06
N THR A 93 -15.12 16.53 -16.27
CA THR A 93 -13.90 17.32 -16.11
C THR A 93 -12.75 16.79 -16.97
N SER A 94 -11.73 17.62 -17.20
CA SER A 94 -10.48 17.23 -17.87
C SER A 94 -9.30 17.32 -16.91
N LEU A 95 -8.16 16.74 -17.24
CA LEU A 95 -6.94 16.87 -16.41
C LEU A 95 -6.58 18.35 -16.17
N GLU A 96 -6.73 19.23 -17.16
CA GLU A 96 -6.43 20.67 -17.01
C GLU A 96 -7.34 21.35 -15.98
N THR A 97 -8.59 20.89 -15.81
CA THR A 97 -9.52 21.39 -14.78
C THR A 97 -8.93 21.24 -13.37
N TRP A 98 -8.04 20.27 -13.16
CA TRP A 98 -7.46 19.95 -11.85
C TRP A 98 -6.08 20.56 -11.63
N ARG A 99 -5.55 21.38 -12.55
CA ARG A 99 -4.16 21.83 -12.52
C ARG A 99 -3.76 22.59 -11.25
N SER A 100 -4.69 23.31 -10.64
CA SER A 100 -4.44 24.11 -9.43
C SER A 100 -4.56 23.33 -8.12
N VAL A 101 -5.09 22.10 -8.13
CA VAL A 101 -5.25 21.33 -6.89
C VAL A 101 -3.93 20.68 -6.47
N LYS A 102 -3.68 20.61 -5.16
CA LYS A 102 -2.46 20.00 -4.60
C LYS A 102 -2.23 18.54 -5.02
N LEU A 103 -3.31 17.82 -5.38
CA LEU A 103 -3.24 16.43 -5.82
C LEU A 103 -2.79 16.27 -7.28
N TYR A 104 -2.76 17.35 -8.07
CA TYR A 104 -2.52 17.30 -9.50
C TYR A 104 -1.28 16.49 -9.91
N PRO A 105 -0.10 16.62 -9.25
CA PRO A 105 1.05 15.77 -9.56
C PRO A 105 0.78 14.26 -9.43
N GLN A 106 -0.04 13.86 -8.46
CA GLN A 106 -0.41 12.46 -8.25
C GLN A 106 -1.42 11.98 -9.28
N ILE A 107 -2.34 12.86 -9.71
CA ILE A 107 -3.28 12.59 -10.80
C ILE A 107 -2.49 12.34 -12.09
N ILE A 108 -1.57 13.26 -12.44
CA ILE A 108 -0.72 13.11 -13.63
C ILE A 108 0.12 11.83 -13.56
N ARG A 109 0.74 11.53 -12.41
CA ARG A 109 1.48 10.28 -12.25
C ARG A 109 0.63 9.04 -12.53
N SER A 110 -0.66 9.06 -12.19
CA SER A 110 -1.56 7.92 -12.32
C SER A 110 -2.15 7.80 -13.73
N TYR A 111 -2.55 8.93 -14.33
CA TYR A 111 -3.21 8.97 -15.65
C TYR A 111 -2.22 9.02 -16.82
N LYS A 112 -1.01 9.54 -16.61
CA LYS A 112 0.04 9.72 -17.62
C LYS A 112 1.24 8.79 -17.40
N THR A 113 0.98 7.65 -16.76
CA THR A 113 1.98 6.65 -16.41
C THR A 113 2.74 6.17 -17.64
N ALA A 114 2.03 5.87 -18.74
CA ALA A 114 2.63 5.41 -19.98
C ALA A 114 3.65 6.40 -20.54
N GLU A 115 3.28 7.69 -20.60
CA GLU A 115 4.14 8.77 -21.06
C GLU A 115 5.35 8.96 -20.16
N ILE A 116 5.17 8.92 -18.84
CA ILE A 116 6.25 9.01 -17.85
C ILE A 116 7.24 7.86 -18.04
N ILE A 117 6.74 6.62 -18.15
CA ILE A 117 7.58 5.44 -18.34
C ILE A 117 8.36 5.51 -19.66
N ARG A 118 7.74 5.96 -20.76
CA ARG A 118 8.43 6.12 -22.04
C ARG A 118 9.62 7.08 -21.96
N GLN A 119 9.50 8.17 -21.20
CA GLN A 119 10.57 9.16 -21.04
C GLN A 119 11.80 8.61 -20.29
N VAL A 120 11.58 7.67 -19.36
CA VAL A 120 12.67 7.08 -18.55
C VAL A 120 13.12 5.71 -19.02
N SER A 121 12.40 5.07 -19.93
CA SER A 121 12.76 3.73 -20.42
C SER A 121 13.93 3.76 -21.39
N ARG A 122 14.88 2.83 -21.22
CA ARG A 122 15.98 2.58 -22.15
C ARG A 122 16.28 1.07 -22.20
N PRO A 123 16.75 0.53 -23.35
CA PRO A 123 17.18 -0.87 -23.43
C PRO A 123 18.25 -1.19 -22.38
N GLY A 124 18.11 -2.33 -21.70
CA GLY A 124 19.07 -2.79 -20.68
C GLY A 124 19.01 -2.10 -19.32
N VAL A 125 18.19 -1.04 -19.17
CA VAL A 125 18.05 -0.32 -17.90
C VAL A 125 16.93 -0.93 -17.05
N VAL A 126 17.23 -1.18 -15.78
CA VAL A 126 16.23 -1.63 -14.79
C VAL A 126 15.51 -0.40 -14.23
N LEU A 127 14.18 -0.39 -14.28
CA LEU A 127 13.41 0.67 -13.63
C LEU A 127 12.96 0.23 -12.24
N MET A 128 13.04 1.15 -11.29
CA MET A 128 12.56 1.01 -9.92
C MET A 128 11.75 2.23 -9.51
N ALA A 129 10.93 2.09 -8.48
CA ALA A 129 10.19 3.20 -7.88
C ALA A 129 10.77 3.57 -6.52
N ASP A 130 10.45 4.77 -6.04
CA ASP A 130 10.80 5.26 -4.72
C ASP A 130 9.84 4.82 -3.60
N ALA A 131 8.67 4.30 -3.96
CA ALA A 131 7.65 3.82 -3.03
C ALA A 131 6.69 2.80 -3.66
N TYR A 132 5.90 2.13 -2.81
CA TYR A 132 4.95 1.09 -3.21
C TYR A 132 3.83 1.57 -4.15
N THR A 133 3.19 2.70 -3.86
CA THR A 133 2.14 3.24 -4.72
C THR A 133 2.64 3.51 -6.15
N PRO A 134 3.75 4.25 -6.36
CA PRO A 134 4.30 4.41 -7.71
C PRO A 134 4.77 3.07 -8.31
N ALA A 135 5.40 2.17 -7.55
CA ALA A 135 5.77 0.84 -8.06
C ALA A 135 4.58 0.08 -8.64
N SER A 136 3.45 0.02 -7.92
CA SER A 136 2.26 -0.66 -8.41
C SER A 136 1.69 -0.01 -9.68
N ILE A 137 1.67 1.32 -9.75
CA ILE A 137 1.18 2.06 -10.92
C ILE A 137 2.10 1.79 -12.13
N TYR A 138 3.41 1.96 -11.96
CA TYR A 138 4.41 1.75 -13.01
C TYR A 138 4.45 0.29 -13.47
N GLY A 139 4.37 -0.65 -12.54
CA GLY A 139 4.37 -2.07 -12.84
C GLY A 139 3.10 -2.53 -13.56
N PHE A 140 1.94 -1.97 -13.19
CA PHE A 140 0.69 -2.23 -13.89
C PHE A 140 0.77 -1.78 -15.36
N GLU A 141 1.26 -0.56 -15.61
CA GLU A 141 1.43 -0.01 -16.95
C GLU A 141 2.39 -0.86 -17.79
N ARG A 142 3.53 -1.25 -17.20
CA ARG A 142 4.56 -2.04 -17.90
C ARG A 142 4.24 -3.52 -18.05
N ARG A 143 3.22 -4.03 -17.35
CA ARG A 143 2.95 -5.47 -17.19
C ARG A 143 4.18 -6.23 -16.67
N GLN A 144 5.00 -5.56 -15.85
CA GLN A 144 6.26 -6.07 -15.31
C GLN A 144 6.38 -5.63 -13.87
N TYR A 145 6.94 -6.49 -13.01
CA TYR A 145 7.16 -6.12 -11.62
C TYR A 145 8.13 -4.93 -11.54
N MET A 146 7.80 -3.96 -10.69
CA MET A 146 8.58 -2.74 -10.49
C MET A 146 9.15 -2.73 -9.06
N PRO A 147 10.45 -3.05 -8.87
CA PRO A 147 11.03 -3.03 -7.54
C PRO A 147 11.01 -1.63 -6.91
N VAL A 148 10.92 -1.59 -5.60
CA VAL A 148 11.04 -0.38 -4.77
C VAL A 148 12.47 -0.31 -4.22
N PHE A 149 13.18 0.75 -4.58
CA PHE A 149 14.52 1.03 -4.09
C PHE A 149 14.48 1.63 -2.67
N GLY A 150 15.47 1.27 -1.83
CA GLY A 150 15.64 1.80 -0.48
C GLY A 150 14.90 1.04 0.62
N VAL A 151 15.02 1.54 1.86
CA VAL A 151 14.55 0.87 3.09
C VAL A 151 13.02 0.86 3.24
N GLY A 152 12.30 1.70 2.48
CA GLY A 152 10.87 1.96 2.70
C GLY A 152 10.62 2.94 3.86
N ARG A 153 9.34 3.33 4.05
CA ARG A 153 8.97 4.41 4.99
C ARG A 153 8.44 3.93 6.34
N PHE A 154 7.38 3.13 6.34
CA PHE A 154 6.55 2.92 7.54
C PHE A 154 6.65 1.51 8.11
N HIS A 155 6.23 0.50 7.34
CA HIS A 155 6.02 -0.85 7.84
C HIS A 155 6.40 -1.89 6.79
N ALA A 156 7.25 -2.84 7.19
CA ALA A 156 7.66 -3.98 6.40
C ALA A 156 8.16 -3.63 4.99
N ARG A 157 8.59 -4.67 4.27
CA ARG A 157 9.13 -4.56 2.93
C ARG A 157 8.80 -5.84 2.18
N GLN A 158 7.70 -5.81 1.43
CA GLN A 158 7.23 -6.95 0.65
C GLN A 158 8.23 -7.33 -0.46
N ASP A 159 8.92 -6.33 -1.02
CA ASP A 159 9.88 -6.52 -2.11
C ASP A 159 11.00 -7.46 -1.71
N ASP A 160 11.41 -7.45 -0.46
CA ASP A 160 12.56 -8.26 -0.04
C ASP A 160 12.23 -9.76 -0.03
N MET A 161 10.96 -10.14 -0.14
CA MET A 161 10.53 -11.52 -0.38
C MET A 161 10.43 -11.87 -1.86
N LEU A 162 10.22 -10.87 -2.73
CA LEU A 162 9.91 -11.06 -4.15
C LEU A 162 11.10 -10.78 -5.08
N VAL A 163 11.97 -9.86 -4.69
CA VAL A 163 13.04 -9.30 -5.52
C VAL A 163 14.38 -9.77 -5.02
N ASP A 164 15.18 -10.35 -5.92
CA ASP A 164 16.59 -10.61 -5.67
C ASP A 164 17.42 -9.47 -6.24
N PHE A 165 17.88 -8.56 -5.37
CA PHE A 165 18.69 -7.42 -5.79
C PHE A 165 20.08 -7.83 -6.29
N SER A 166 20.56 -9.04 -6.00
CA SER A 166 21.86 -9.52 -6.50
C SER A 166 21.87 -9.63 -8.03
N LEU A 167 20.70 -9.91 -8.63
CA LEU A 167 20.51 -9.99 -10.08
C LEU A 167 20.72 -8.65 -10.80
N TYR A 168 20.77 -7.54 -10.05
CA TYR A 168 21.01 -6.21 -10.61
C TYR A 168 22.45 -5.74 -10.50
N GLN A 169 23.36 -6.55 -9.93
CA GLN A 169 24.78 -6.20 -9.81
C GLN A 169 25.35 -5.71 -11.15
N GLY A 170 26.01 -4.56 -11.13
CA GLY A 170 26.64 -3.92 -12.28
C GLY A 170 25.68 -3.32 -13.30
N LYS A 171 24.36 -3.48 -13.16
CA LYS A 171 23.37 -2.93 -14.10
C LYS A 171 23.18 -1.43 -13.88
N THR A 172 22.66 -0.77 -14.91
CA THR A 172 22.09 0.57 -14.80
C THR A 172 20.67 0.48 -14.25
N ILE A 173 20.39 1.28 -13.23
CA ILE A 173 19.08 1.38 -12.58
C ILE A 173 18.58 2.81 -12.69
N ARG A 174 17.31 3.00 -13.05
CA ARG A 174 16.62 4.29 -12.95
C ARG A 174 15.53 4.21 -11.88
N ILE A 175 15.69 4.99 -10.82
CA ILE A 175 14.70 5.11 -9.74
C ILE A 175 13.83 6.34 -10.02
N ILE A 176 12.53 6.15 -10.23
CA ILE A 176 11.59 7.23 -10.56
C ILE A 176 11.08 7.91 -9.29
N HIS A 177 11.09 9.25 -9.28
CA HIS A 177 10.68 10.09 -8.16
C HIS A 177 9.65 11.15 -8.59
N GLY A 178 8.70 11.42 -7.68
CA GLY A 178 7.73 12.52 -7.83
C GLY A 178 8.19 13.87 -7.26
N ALA A 179 9.39 13.92 -6.67
CA ALA A 179 10.00 15.11 -6.09
C ALA A 179 11.51 15.12 -6.38
N PRO A 180 12.20 16.27 -6.30
CA PRO A 180 13.64 16.33 -6.50
C PRO A 180 14.38 15.37 -5.56
N PRO A 181 15.14 14.39 -6.10
CA PRO A 181 15.87 13.43 -5.27
C PRO A 181 17.18 14.02 -4.73
N SER A 182 17.62 13.57 -3.56
CA SER A 182 18.96 13.87 -3.03
C SER A 182 19.96 12.86 -3.57
N LEU A 183 20.90 13.31 -4.43
CA LEU A 183 21.84 12.40 -5.09
C LEU A 183 22.78 11.69 -4.10
N GLU A 184 23.08 12.31 -2.96
CA GLU A 184 23.92 11.74 -1.90
C GLU A 184 23.35 10.43 -1.34
N GLU A 185 22.03 10.24 -1.38
CA GLU A 185 21.37 9.01 -0.91
C GLU A 185 21.62 7.81 -1.84
N PHE A 186 22.07 8.05 -3.07
CA PHE A 186 22.26 7.01 -4.09
C PHE A 186 23.73 6.69 -4.35
N LYS A 187 24.62 7.69 -4.21
CA LYS A 187 26.06 7.55 -4.48
C LYS A 187 26.71 6.31 -3.86
N PRO A 188 26.39 5.87 -2.63
CA PRO A 188 27.01 4.69 -2.04
C PRO A 188 26.74 3.38 -2.82
N PHE A 189 25.72 3.35 -3.67
CA PHE A 189 25.20 2.14 -4.30
C PHE A 189 25.49 2.05 -5.81
N PHE A 190 26.18 3.04 -6.39
CA PHE A 190 26.44 3.10 -7.83
C PHE A 190 27.83 3.68 -8.09
N GLU A 191 28.44 3.30 -9.22
CA GLU A 191 29.73 3.86 -9.66
C GLU A 191 29.57 5.31 -10.13
N LYS A 192 28.47 5.61 -10.81
CA LYS A 192 28.09 6.96 -11.21
C LYS A 192 26.60 7.15 -10.98
N THR A 193 26.23 8.35 -10.55
CA THR A 193 24.84 8.76 -10.34
C THR A 193 24.57 10.08 -11.04
N GLU A 194 23.43 10.19 -11.70
CA GLU A 194 22.94 11.43 -12.29
C GLU A 194 21.44 11.60 -12.05
N VAL A 195 20.99 12.86 -11.98
CA VAL A 195 19.56 13.18 -11.89
C VAL A 195 19.06 13.52 -13.28
N LEU A 196 18.09 12.74 -13.74
CA LEU A 196 17.27 13.04 -14.91
C LEU A 196 16.03 13.81 -14.45
N SER A 197 15.70 14.89 -15.14
CA SER A 197 14.45 15.63 -14.93
C SER A 197 13.65 15.69 -16.22
N PHE A 198 12.34 15.56 -16.10
CA PHE A 198 11.44 15.63 -17.25
C PHE A 198 10.07 16.17 -16.83
N MET A 199 9.31 16.66 -17.80
CA MET A 199 8.02 17.28 -17.57
C MET A 199 6.90 16.40 -18.12
N GLN A 200 5.82 16.26 -17.36
CA GLN A 200 4.58 15.66 -17.84
C GLN A 200 3.41 16.57 -17.48
N ASN A 201 2.70 17.10 -18.48
CA ASN A 201 1.53 17.97 -18.28
C ASN A 201 1.78 19.12 -17.27
N GLY A 202 2.95 19.75 -17.36
CA GLY A 202 3.35 20.86 -16.47
C GLY A 202 3.79 20.44 -15.08
N VAL A 203 3.91 19.14 -14.79
CA VAL A 203 4.41 18.59 -13.53
C VAL A 203 5.84 18.09 -13.73
N PRO A 204 6.82 18.52 -12.90
CA PRO A 204 8.16 17.98 -12.94
C PRO A 204 8.22 16.59 -12.31
N PHE A 205 8.88 15.68 -13.00
CA PHE A 205 9.24 14.35 -12.53
C PHE A 205 10.75 14.18 -12.64
N TYR A 206 11.26 13.25 -11.84
CA TYR A 206 12.69 13.00 -11.74
C TYR A 206 12.95 11.50 -11.84
N ALA A 207 14.15 11.14 -12.28
CA ALA A 207 14.69 9.83 -12.09
C ALA A 207 16.16 9.93 -11.69
N VAL A 208 16.60 9.14 -10.71
CA VAL A 208 18.04 8.95 -10.47
C VAL A 208 18.49 7.82 -11.36
N GLU A 209 19.39 8.11 -12.30
CA GLU A 209 20.12 7.08 -13.03
C GLU A 209 21.40 6.75 -12.28
N GLY A 210 21.52 5.49 -11.85
CA GLY A 210 22.73 4.95 -11.26
C GLY A 210 23.31 3.86 -12.15
N THR A 211 24.57 3.99 -12.57
CA THR A 211 25.29 2.98 -13.35
C THR A 211 26.19 2.16 -12.44
N GLY A 212 26.42 0.89 -12.80
CA GLY A 212 27.30 0.02 -12.01
C GLY A 212 26.75 -0.24 -10.61
N PHE A 213 25.50 -0.71 -10.50
CA PHE A 213 24.89 -0.98 -9.20
C PHE A 213 25.75 -1.90 -8.34
N ASN A 214 26.08 -1.44 -7.14
CA ASN A 214 26.86 -2.18 -6.15
C ASN A 214 25.93 -2.88 -5.16
N TYR A 215 25.62 -4.15 -5.47
CA TYR A 215 24.78 -4.98 -4.61
C TYR A 215 25.38 -5.17 -3.22
N GLN A 216 26.71 -5.28 -3.08
CA GLN A 216 27.33 -5.50 -1.77
C GLN A 216 27.13 -4.31 -0.84
N ALA A 217 27.29 -3.09 -1.35
CA ALA A 217 27.00 -1.86 -0.62
C ALA A 217 25.52 -1.79 -0.24
N TYR A 218 24.62 -2.04 -1.20
CA TYR A 218 23.17 -2.02 -0.98
C TYR A 218 22.71 -3.09 0.01
N ARG A 219 23.30 -4.30 -0.06
CA ARG A 219 23.05 -5.41 0.87
C ARG A 219 23.47 -5.04 2.28
N LYS A 220 24.68 -4.47 2.45
CA LYS A 220 25.19 -4.08 3.77
C LYS A 220 24.32 -3.01 4.43
N ASP A 221 23.94 -2.00 3.67
CA ASP A 221 23.25 -0.83 4.22
C ASP A 221 21.72 -1.01 4.20
N VAL A 222 21.12 -0.98 3.01
CA VAL A 222 19.66 -1.00 2.83
C VAL A 222 19.07 -2.33 3.32
N LEU A 223 19.51 -3.46 2.76
CA LEU A 223 18.98 -4.77 3.16
C LEU A 223 19.35 -5.13 4.61
N GLY A 224 20.52 -4.70 5.10
CA GLY A 224 20.89 -4.89 6.50
C GLY A 224 20.04 -4.07 7.47
N THR A 225 19.70 -2.83 7.10
CA THR A 225 18.77 -2.01 7.89
C THR A 225 17.38 -2.62 7.91
N ILE A 226 16.90 -3.09 6.77
CA ILE A 226 15.65 -3.84 6.64
C ILE A 226 15.65 -5.09 7.54
N PHE A 227 16.71 -5.91 7.47
CA PHE A 227 16.85 -7.12 8.26
C PHE A 227 16.72 -6.83 9.75
N ARG A 228 17.44 -5.82 10.25
CA ARG A 228 17.36 -5.39 11.66
C ARG A 228 15.99 -4.85 12.05
N ARG A 229 15.31 -4.12 11.17
CA ARG A 229 14.06 -3.41 11.50
C ARG A 229 12.82 -4.30 11.39
N PHE A 230 12.78 -5.21 10.43
CA PHE A 230 11.54 -5.91 10.04
C PHE A 230 11.61 -7.43 10.20
N TYR A 231 12.81 -8.00 10.33
CA TYR A 231 13.02 -9.44 10.38
C TYR A 231 13.61 -9.92 11.72
N ASN A 232 13.51 -9.10 12.78
CA ASN A 232 13.79 -9.51 14.16
C ASN A 232 12.54 -10.19 14.75
N ILE A 233 12.36 -11.47 14.46
CA ILE A 233 11.14 -12.22 14.78
C ILE A 233 11.43 -13.06 16.02
N PRO A 234 10.69 -12.87 17.14
CA PRO A 234 10.92 -13.62 18.37
C PRO A 234 10.97 -15.13 18.13
N ALA A 235 12.01 -15.79 18.63
CA ALA A 235 12.27 -17.22 18.42
C ALA A 235 11.11 -18.14 18.85
N ALA A 236 10.28 -17.70 19.79
CA ALA A 236 9.10 -18.43 20.25
C ALA A 236 7.95 -18.46 19.23
N LEU A 237 7.95 -17.59 18.21
CA LEU A 237 6.91 -17.57 17.18
C LEU A 237 7.18 -18.62 16.09
N PRO A 238 6.14 -19.32 15.61
CA PRO A 238 6.29 -20.29 14.54
C PRO A 238 6.68 -19.57 13.23
N MET A 239 7.69 -20.08 12.54
CA MET A 239 8.11 -19.62 11.21
C MET A 239 8.59 -20.82 10.41
N THR A 240 8.04 -21.01 9.22
CA THR A 240 8.35 -22.15 8.33
C THR A 240 9.54 -21.88 7.41
N GLY A 241 9.82 -20.61 7.09
CA GLY A 241 10.95 -20.18 6.28
C GLY A 241 10.80 -18.73 5.83
N CYS A 242 11.89 -18.08 5.43
CA CYS A 242 11.87 -16.72 4.92
C CYS A 242 12.81 -16.56 3.71
N PRO A 243 12.25 -16.36 2.49
CA PRO A 243 13.07 -16.18 1.27
C PRO A 243 14.03 -14.99 1.36
N PHE A 244 13.69 -13.97 2.15
CA PHE A 244 14.61 -12.87 2.40
C PHE A 244 15.82 -13.32 3.23
N CYS A 245 15.61 -14.03 4.34
CA CYS A 245 16.68 -14.44 5.25
C CYS A 245 17.59 -15.51 4.62
N GLU A 246 17.03 -16.40 3.79
CA GLU A 246 17.83 -17.34 3.02
C GLU A 246 18.79 -16.62 2.07
N ARG A 247 18.31 -15.61 1.33
CA ARG A 247 19.15 -14.82 0.42
C ARG A 247 20.08 -13.86 1.16
N TYR A 248 19.63 -13.31 2.27
CA TYR A 248 20.38 -12.31 3.02
C TYR A 248 21.48 -12.96 3.87
N CYS A 249 21.16 -13.88 4.77
CA CYS A 249 22.12 -14.46 5.72
C CYS A 249 22.32 -15.98 5.58
N GLY A 250 21.71 -16.63 4.57
CA GLY A 250 21.84 -18.07 4.35
C GLY A 250 21.05 -18.91 5.35
N GLN A 251 20.22 -18.29 6.19
CA GLN A 251 19.42 -18.98 7.20
C GLN A 251 17.99 -19.15 6.71
N VAL A 252 17.42 -20.34 6.90
CA VAL A 252 16.00 -20.61 6.60
C VAL A 252 15.08 -19.71 7.43
N ARG A 253 15.50 -19.37 8.66
CA ARG A 253 14.74 -18.53 9.58
C ARG A 253 15.49 -17.23 9.88
N CYS A 254 14.72 -16.16 9.99
CA CYS A 254 15.26 -14.90 10.50
C CYS A 254 15.53 -15.01 12.00
N PRO A 255 16.56 -14.31 12.51
CA PRO A 255 16.94 -14.33 13.92
C PRO A 255 15.91 -13.65 14.84
#